data_AF-A0A915J5Q8-F1
#
_entry.id   AF-A0A915J5Q8-F1
#
_cell.length_a   1.000
_cell.length_b   1.000
_cell.length_c   1.000
_cell.angle_alpha   90.00
_cell.angle_beta   90.00
_cell.angle_gamma   90.00
#
_symmetry.space_group_name_H-M   'P 1'
#
loop_
_entity.id
_entity.type
_entity.pdbx_description
1 polymer ?
#
loop_
_entity_poly.entity_id
_entity_poly.type
_entity_poly.pdbx_seq_one_letter_code
_entity_poly.pdbx_strand_id
1 'polypeptide(L)'
;MIEKRHHQGPCTMKKNLSMRFDDCDAATAAGAAVRMYSARLVDAMIGPPCASPALAVAVLAKYFNIPIFNWAATSTDLTNNQRFPIMARVIGSSIRLVKVGKLTN
;
A
#
# COMPACT_ATOMS: atom_id res chain seq x y z
N MET A 1 -17.80 22.72 1.40
CA MET A 1 -16.84 22.77 0.28
C MET A 1 -16.11 21.44 0.17
N ILE A 2 -16.73 20.47 -0.51
CA ILE A 2 -16.04 19.30 -1.09
C ILE A 2 -16.62 19.22 -2.49
N GLU A 3 -15.83 19.64 -3.47
CA GLU A 3 -16.22 19.61 -4.87
C GLU A 3 -16.28 18.14 -5.32
N LYS A 4 -17.50 17.60 -5.40
CA LYS A 4 -17.77 16.38 -6.17
C LYS A 4 -17.58 16.73 -7.63
N ARG A 5 -16.39 16.51 -8.19
CA ARG A 5 -16.26 16.47 -9.65
C ARG A 5 -16.95 15.21 -10.16
N HIS A 6 -18.16 15.42 -10.65
CA HIS A 6 -18.82 14.59 -11.64
C HIS A 6 -17.81 14.18 -12.72
N HIS A 7 -17.59 12.87 -12.89
CA HIS A 7 -17.13 12.33 -14.16
C HIS A 7 -18.31 12.40 -15.15
N GLN A 8 -18.40 13.50 -15.89
CA GLN A 8 -19.25 13.61 -17.08
C GLN A 8 -18.34 13.78 -18.29
N GLY A 9 -18.04 12.66 -18.95
CA GLY A 9 -17.18 12.55 -20.12
C GLY A 9 -16.55 11.14 -20.21
N PRO A 10 -16.09 10.68 -21.39
CA PRO A 10 -15.46 9.36 -21.53
C PRO A 10 -14.31 9.24 -20.52
N CYS A 11 -14.28 8.14 -19.75
CA CYS A 11 -13.30 7.86 -18.70
C CYS A 11 -11.88 7.75 -19.26
N THR A 12 -11.30 8.89 -19.62
CA THR A 12 -9.93 9.01 -20.09
C THR A 12 -9.01 9.01 -18.87
N MET A 13 -8.68 7.81 -18.38
CA MET A 13 -7.65 7.67 -17.35
C MET A 13 -6.30 8.10 -17.92
N LYS A 14 -5.82 9.29 -17.51
CA LYS A 14 -4.42 9.68 -17.74
C LYS A 14 -3.53 8.82 -16.85
N LYS A 15 -2.73 7.95 -17.46
CA LYS A 15 -1.76 7.10 -16.75
C LYS A 15 -0.54 7.95 -16.37
N ASN A 16 -0.32 8.17 -15.08
CA ASN A 16 0.87 8.83 -14.56
C ASN A 16 1.46 7.95 -13.45
N LEU A 17 2.77 7.67 -13.53
CA LEU A 17 3.50 6.91 -12.53
C LEU A 17 4.52 7.84 -11.86
N SER A 18 4.42 7.99 -10.55
CA SER A 18 5.38 8.73 -9.74
C SER A 18 6.06 7.79 -8.75
N MET A 19 7.38 7.89 -8.66
CA MET A 19 8.20 7.04 -7.80
C MET A 19 8.88 7.87 -6.71
N ARG A 20 8.92 7.32 -5.50
CA ARG A 20 9.62 7.88 -4.33
C ARG A 20 10.45 6.77 -3.69
N PHE A 21 11.65 7.11 -3.26
CA PHE A 21 12.52 6.20 -2.51
C PHE A 21 12.33 6.45 -1.02
N ASP A 22 12.18 5.36 -0.27
CA ASP A 22 12.02 5.40 1.18
C ASP A 22 13.22 4.85 1.93
N ASP A 23 14.23 4.29 1.24
CA ASP A 23 15.42 3.64 1.79
C ASP A 23 15.10 2.65 2.93
N CYS A 24 13.97 1.95 2.81
CA CYS A 24 13.42 1.06 3.82
C CYS A 24 13.14 1.72 5.20
N ASP A 25 13.10 3.05 5.26
CA ASP A 25 12.75 3.84 6.43
C ASP A 25 11.24 4.15 6.48
N ALA A 26 10.62 3.84 7.62
CA ALA A 26 9.19 3.97 7.80
C ALA A 26 8.72 5.44 7.83
N ALA A 27 9.53 6.34 8.41
CA ALA A 27 9.18 7.75 8.53
C ALA A 27 9.20 8.44 7.16
N THR A 28 10.23 8.16 6.37
CA THR A 28 10.40 8.65 5.00
C THR A 28 9.27 8.14 4.10
N ALA A 29 8.95 6.84 4.17
CA ALA A 29 7.84 6.25 3.42
C ALA A 29 6.49 6.90 3.78
N ALA A 30 6.21 7.05 5.08
CA ALA A 30 4.98 7.67 5.56
C ALA A 30 4.87 9.14 5.10
N GLY A 31 5.94 9.91 5.23
CA GLY A 31 5.99 11.31 4.78
C GLY A 31 5.76 11.45 3.27
N ALA A 32 6.41 10.60 2.47
CA ALA A 32 6.20 10.57 1.03
C ALA A 32 4.76 10.18 0.67
N ALA A 33 4.22 9.14 1.31
CA ALA A 33 2.85 8.67 1.11
C ALA A 33 1.81 9.75 1.47
N VAL A 34 1.96 10.42 2.63
CA VAL A 34 1.08 11.53 3.01
C VAL A 34 1.10 12.62 1.95
N ARG A 35 2.28 13.04 1.47
CA ARG A 35 2.37 14.07 0.40
C ARG A 35 1.63 13.64 -0.88
N MET A 36 1.74 12.38 -1.27
CA MET A 36 1.08 11.85 -2.46
C MET A 36 -0.44 11.74 -2.27
N TYR A 37 -0.88 11.27 -1.11
CA TYR A 37 -2.29 11.11 -0.77
C TYR A 37 -2.99 12.44 -0.54
N SER A 38 -2.40 13.35 0.24
CA SER A 38 -3.01 14.63 0.62
C SER A 38 -3.16 15.58 -0.57
N ALA A 39 -2.20 15.57 -1.49
CA ALA A 39 -2.26 16.35 -2.72
C ALA A 39 -3.08 15.65 -3.83
N ARG A 40 -3.70 14.49 -3.55
CA ARG A 40 -4.48 13.67 -4.50
C ARG A 40 -3.72 13.43 -5.80
N LEU A 41 -2.43 13.14 -5.69
CA LEU A 41 -1.55 12.90 -6.83
C LEU A 41 -1.63 11.47 -7.34
N VAL A 42 -2.25 10.56 -6.58
CA VAL A 42 -2.35 9.14 -6.90
C VAL A 42 -3.73 8.59 -6.59
N ASP A 43 -4.21 7.71 -7.48
CA ASP A 43 -5.46 6.95 -7.30
C ASP A 43 -5.21 5.57 -6.67
N ALA A 44 -3.97 5.07 -6.75
CA ALA A 44 -3.52 3.82 -6.14
C ALA A 44 -2.01 3.89 -5.85
N MET A 45 -1.52 3.08 -4.92
CA MET A 45 -0.10 2.99 -4.60
C MET A 45 0.42 1.56 -4.80
N ILE A 46 1.65 1.44 -5.33
CA ILE A 46 2.36 0.18 -5.50
C ILE A 46 3.56 0.18 -4.57
N GLY A 47 3.69 -0.84 -3.72
CA GLY A 47 4.71 -0.89 -2.65
C GLY A 47 4.23 -0.24 -1.35
N PRO A 48 5.14 0.11 -0.41
CA PRO A 48 6.60 -0.03 -0.48
C PRO A 48 7.10 -1.49 -0.29
N PRO A 49 8.35 -1.81 -0.69
CA PRO A 49 8.84 -3.19 -0.74
C PRO A 49 9.20 -3.77 0.64
N CYS A 50 9.75 -2.93 1.53
CA CYS A 50 10.16 -3.32 2.87
C CYS A 50 8.96 -3.40 3.83
N ALA A 51 9.01 -4.30 4.81
CA ALA A 51 7.90 -4.56 5.71
C ALA A 51 7.53 -3.36 6.61
N SER A 52 8.53 -2.69 7.18
CA SER A 52 8.30 -1.56 8.10
C SER A 52 7.67 -0.34 7.40
N PRO A 53 8.20 0.13 6.25
CA PRO A 53 7.50 1.08 5.38
C PRO A 53 6.09 0.64 4.99
N ALA A 54 5.91 -0.63 4.62
CA ALA A 54 4.63 -1.13 4.14
C ALA A 54 3.55 -1.05 5.21
N LEU A 55 3.90 -1.36 6.46
CA LEU A 55 3.00 -1.22 7.60
C LEU A 55 2.62 0.25 7.84
N ALA A 56 3.59 1.16 7.82
CA ALA A 56 3.35 2.59 8.03
C ALA A 56 2.40 3.17 6.97
N VAL A 57 2.68 2.88 5.70
CA VAL A 57 1.89 3.36 4.56
C VAL A 57 0.51 2.68 4.52
N ALA A 58 0.38 1.41 4.91
CA ALA A 58 -0.91 0.71 4.94
C ALA A 58 -1.92 1.29 5.94
N VAL A 59 -1.45 1.80 7.08
CA VAL A 59 -2.31 2.52 8.02
C VAL A 59 -2.84 3.81 7.39
N LEU A 60 -1.96 4.55 6.69
CA LEU A 60 -2.33 5.81 6.02
C LEU A 60 -3.31 5.57 4.87
N ALA A 61 -3.12 4.51 4.08
CA ALA A 61 -4.03 4.15 3.01
C ALA A 61 -5.48 4.00 3.50
N LYS A 62 -5.68 3.31 4.64
CA LYS A 62 -7.03 3.19 5.25
C LYS A 62 -7.66 4.55 5.54
N TYR A 63 -6.87 5.52 6.00
CA TYR A 63 -7.34 6.86 6.31
C TYR A 63 -7.70 7.67 5.05
N PHE A 64 -6.84 7.64 4.03
CA PHE A 64 -7.06 8.37 2.78
C PHE A 64 -7.97 7.62 1.77
N ASN A 65 -8.33 6.38 2.07
CA ASN A 65 -9.10 5.49 1.20
C ASN A 65 -8.46 5.28 -0.18
N ILE A 66 -7.13 5.10 -0.22
CA ILE A 66 -6.36 4.86 -1.44
C ILE A 66 -5.80 3.43 -1.39
N PRO A 67 -6.14 2.54 -2.34
CA PRO A 67 -5.71 1.15 -2.29
C PRO A 67 -4.19 1.00 -2.48
N ILE A 68 -3.62 -0.01 -1.82
CA ILE A 68 -2.20 -0.38 -1.95
C ILE A 68 -2.06 -1.78 -2.54
N PHE A 69 -1.19 -1.92 -3.53
CA PHE A 69 -0.72 -3.20 -4.07
C PHE A 69 0.74 -3.44 -3.68
N ASN A 70 0.98 -4.28 -2.68
CA ASN A 70 2.34 -4.61 -2.27
C ASN A 70 2.90 -5.77 -3.09
N TRP A 71 4.10 -5.61 -3.62
CA TRP A 71 4.74 -6.59 -4.49
C TRP A 71 5.85 -7.40 -3.81
N ALA A 72 6.41 -6.96 -2.67
CA ALA A 72 7.60 -7.58 -2.08
C ALA A 72 7.53 -7.84 -0.57
N ALA A 73 6.68 -7.15 0.19
CA ALA A 73 6.67 -7.28 1.65
C ALA A 73 6.05 -8.60 2.12
N THR A 74 6.88 -9.46 2.72
CA THR A 74 6.50 -10.81 3.16
C THR A 74 6.02 -10.89 4.61
N SER A 75 6.05 -9.79 5.38
CA SER A 75 5.66 -9.79 6.80
C SER A 75 4.27 -10.39 7.02
N THR A 76 4.13 -11.14 8.12
CA THR A 76 2.88 -11.72 8.58
C THR A 76 1.89 -10.69 9.06
N ASP A 77 2.36 -9.54 9.55
CA ASP A 77 1.49 -8.48 10.09
C ASP A 77 0.57 -7.89 9.01
N LEU A 78 1.07 -7.86 7.76
CA LEU A 78 0.32 -7.44 6.59
C LEU A 78 -0.75 -8.46 6.13
N THR A 79 -0.95 -9.57 6.86
CA THR A 79 -2.09 -10.50 6.62
C THR A 79 -3.37 -10.07 7.35
N ASN A 80 -3.29 -9.09 8.25
CA ASN A 80 -4.43 -8.67 9.05
C ASN A 80 -5.37 -7.76 8.23
N ASN A 81 -6.39 -8.36 7.62
CA ASN A 81 -7.38 -7.66 6.80
C ASN A 81 -8.28 -6.70 7.59
N GLN A 82 -8.42 -6.87 8.92
CA GLN A 82 -9.15 -5.89 9.74
C GLN A 82 -8.34 -4.61 9.91
N ARG A 83 -7.01 -4.75 10.02
CA ARG A 83 -6.07 -3.63 10.13
C ARG A 83 -5.83 -2.96 8.78
N PHE A 84 -5.73 -3.74 7.70
CA PHE A 84 -5.39 -3.28 6.35
C PHE A 84 -6.43 -3.72 5.30
N PRO A 85 -7.68 -3.21 5.35
CA PRO A 85 -8.79 -3.73 4.56
C PRO A 85 -8.69 -3.42 3.05
N ILE A 86 -7.93 -2.40 2.67
CA ILE A 86 -7.81 -1.94 1.27
C ILE A 86 -6.42 -2.24 0.67
N MET A 87 -5.66 -3.12 1.32
CA MET A 87 -4.35 -3.55 0.84
C MET A 87 -4.47 -4.94 0.21
N ALA A 88 -3.86 -5.10 -0.96
CA ALA A 88 -3.65 -6.38 -1.61
C ALA A 88 -2.15 -6.66 -1.74
N ARG A 89 -1.77 -7.94 -1.75
CA ARG A 89 -0.39 -8.38 -1.94
C ARG A 89 -0.30 -9.42 -3.03
N VAL A 90 0.72 -9.29 -3.87
CA VAL A 90 1.02 -10.26 -4.94
C VAL A 90 1.89 -11.40 -4.40
N ILE A 91 2.72 -11.12 -3.39
CA ILE A 91 3.65 -12.08 -2.80
C ILE A 91 3.04 -12.81 -1.58
N GLY A 92 3.51 -14.04 -1.36
CA GLY A 92 3.16 -14.83 -0.18
C GLY A 92 3.75 -14.26 1.10
N SER A 93 3.03 -14.46 2.21
CA SER A 93 3.54 -14.14 3.54
C SER A 93 4.47 -15.23 4.08
N SER A 94 5.48 -14.83 4.87
CA SER A 94 6.43 -15.73 5.54
C SER A 94 5.77 -16.74 6.49
N ILE A 95 4.51 -16.55 6.90
CA ILE A 95 3.77 -17.56 7.68
C ILE A 95 3.62 -18.89 6.94
N ARG A 96 3.65 -18.87 5.60
CA ARG A 96 3.65 -20.10 4.80
C ARG A 96 4.91 -20.92 5.05
N LEU A 97 6.06 -20.27 5.23
CA LEU A 97 7.33 -20.95 5.54
C LEU A 97 7.31 -21.56 6.93
N VAL A 98 6.76 -20.85 7.92
CA VAL A 98 6.61 -21.36 9.30
C VAL A 98 5.70 -22.59 9.34
N LYS A 99 4.59 -22.59 8.58
CA LYS A 99 3.69 -23.74 8.50
C LYS A 99 4.34 -24.93 7.80
N VAL A 100 5.09 -24.71 6.73
CA VAL A 100 5.83 -25.79 6.04
C VAL A 100 6.85 -26.43 6.98
N GLY A 101 7.64 -25.64 7.72
CA GLY A 101 8.63 -26.17 8.67
C GLY A 101 8.02 -26.96 9.84
N LYS A 102 6.75 -26.73 10.18
CA LYS A 102 6.02 -27.52 11.18
C LYS A 102 5.40 -28.81 10.62
N LEU A 103 5.32 -28.97 9.30
CA LEU A 103 4.80 -30.17 8.64
C LEU A 103 5.92 -31.16 8.26
N THR A 104 7.17 -30.73 8.34
CA THR A 104 8.36 -31.54 8.02
C THR A 104 9.07 -32.12 9.25
N ASN A 105 8.47 -31.97 10.45
CA ASN A 105 8.92 -32.59 11.70
C ASN A 105 7.78 -33.41 12.31
#